data_AF-A0A536CXF5-F1
#
_entry.id   AF-A0A536CXF5-F1
#
_cell.length_a   1.000
_cell.length_b   1.000
_cell.length_c   1.000
_cell.angle_alpha   90.00
_cell.angle_beta   90.00
_cell.angle_gamma   90.00
#
_symmetry.space_group_name_H-M   'P 1'
#
loop_
_entity.id
_entity.type
_entity.pdbx_description
1 polymer ?
#
loop_
_entity_poly.entity_id
_entity_poly.type
_entity_poly.pdbx_seq_one_letter_code
_entity_poly.pdbx_strand_id
1 'polypeptide(L)'
;MLGVAFFVLVRVAVRQLLRLRTTPAPKPRRLVESNLTRREIQVLDLLAQGCTYRSIGDRLVISEETVRTHVKSILHKFGEPNRAGAVAAARRAGLLT
;
A
#
# COMPACT_ATOMS: atom_id res chain seq x y z
N MET A 1 21.29 8.79 35.75
CA MET A 1 19.99 9.38 36.15
C MET A 1 19.85 10.67 35.34
N LEU A 2 19.09 10.86 34.26
CA LEU A 2 17.83 10.33 33.72
C LEU A 2 17.78 10.71 32.20
N GLY A 3 17.10 9.91 31.35
CA GLY A 3 16.68 10.33 29.98
C GLY A 3 17.06 9.38 28.83
N VAL A 4 16.62 8.11 28.83
CA VAL A 4 15.53 7.61 27.95
C VAL A 4 15.73 7.90 26.45
N ALA A 5 16.24 6.91 25.72
CA ALA A 5 15.64 6.40 24.48
C ALA A 5 15.11 7.42 23.45
N PHE A 6 15.86 8.48 23.15
CA PHE A 6 15.59 9.31 21.98
C PHE A 6 16.35 8.72 20.80
N PHE A 7 15.62 8.33 19.75
CA PHE A 7 16.14 8.02 18.42
C PHE A 7 16.74 6.63 18.17
N VAL A 8 15.93 5.60 18.40
CA VAL A 8 15.88 4.38 17.55
C VAL A 8 15.69 4.71 16.04
N LEU A 9 15.50 5.98 15.66
CA LEU A 9 15.20 6.46 14.30
C LEU A 9 16.41 6.50 13.34
N VAL A 10 17.65 6.30 13.81
CA VAL A 10 18.81 6.19 12.89
C VAL A 10 18.87 4.83 12.18
N ARG A 11 18.03 3.83 12.57
CA ARG A 11 18.07 2.46 12.01
C ARG A 11 17.33 2.21 10.69
N VAL A 12 16.66 3.19 10.08
CA VAL A 12 15.87 2.94 8.85
C VAL A 12 16.32 3.78 7.64
N ALA A 13 17.10 4.84 7.86
CA ALA A 13 17.33 5.89 6.87
C ALA A 13 18.34 5.59 5.74
N VAL A 14 19.06 4.45 5.74
CA VAL A 14 20.19 4.25 4.79
C VAL A 14 20.07 3.02 3.87
N ARG A 15 19.05 2.16 4.01
CA ARG A 15 18.97 0.90 3.23
C ARG A 15 18.30 0.97 1.85
N GLN A 16 17.89 2.15 1.38
CA GLN A 16 17.10 2.26 0.14
C GLN A 16 17.63 3.23 -0.90
N LEU A 17 18.89 3.68 -0.79
CA LEU A 17 19.40 4.65 -1.75
C LEU A 17 19.67 4.07 -3.16
N LEU A 18 19.84 2.75 -3.36
CA LEU A 18 20.09 2.20 -4.69
C LEU A 18 19.52 0.79 -4.88
N ARG A 19 18.20 0.67 -4.91
CA ARG A 19 17.58 -0.41 -5.70
C ARG A 19 16.75 0.25 -6.78
N LEU A 20 17.37 0.38 -7.94
CA LEU A 20 16.74 0.61 -9.24
C LEU A 20 15.32 0.04 -9.23
N ARG A 21 14.32 0.89 -8.98
CA ARG A 21 12.92 0.48 -8.81
C ARG A 21 12.31 0.25 -10.18
N THR A 22 12.77 -0.78 -10.89
CA THR A 22 11.90 -1.52 -11.79
C THR A 22 11.10 -2.48 -10.90
N THR A 23 10.04 -1.98 -10.27
CA THR A 23 9.00 -2.87 -9.76
C THR A 23 8.45 -3.61 -10.98
N PRO A 24 8.53 -4.95 -11.04
CA PRO A 24 7.95 -5.69 -12.15
C PRO A 24 6.47 -5.30 -12.25
N ALA A 25 6.05 -4.81 -13.43
CA ALA A 25 4.67 -4.46 -13.65
C ALA A 25 3.80 -5.67 -13.27
N PRO A 26 2.76 -5.50 -12.42
CA PRO A 26 1.93 -6.61 -12.00
C PRO A 26 1.37 -7.29 -13.25
N LYS A 27 1.67 -8.59 -13.42
CA LYS A 27 1.24 -9.35 -14.60
C LYS A 27 -0.29 -9.25 -14.72
N PRO A 28 -0.83 -8.83 -15.89
CA PRO A 28 -2.26 -8.59 -16.08
C PRO A 28 -3.15 -9.77 -15.66
N ARG A 29 -2.64 -11.00 -15.76
CA ARG A 29 -3.39 -12.23 -15.44
C ARG A 29 -3.85 -12.32 -13.98
N ARG A 30 -3.05 -11.87 -13.00
CA ARG A 30 -3.46 -11.87 -11.58
C ARG A 30 -4.51 -10.82 -11.27
N LEU A 31 -4.50 -9.71 -12.01
CA LEU A 31 -5.47 -8.62 -11.84
C LEU A 31 -6.88 -9.02 -12.27
N VAL A 32 -7.01 -10.02 -13.15
CA VAL A 32 -8.31 -10.55 -13.60
C VAL A 32 -8.89 -11.54 -12.56
N GLU A 33 -8.03 -12.23 -11.80
CA GLU A 33 -8.45 -13.18 -10.77
C GLU A 33 -8.85 -12.47 -9.45
N SER A 34 -8.21 -11.34 -9.13
CA SER A 34 -8.69 -10.44 -8.09
C SER A 34 -9.75 -9.53 -8.69
N ASN A 35 -10.97 -9.50 -8.17
CA ASN A 35 -12.08 -8.66 -8.67
C ASN A 35 -11.86 -7.13 -8.48
N LEU A 36 -10.61 -6.67 -8.48
CA LEU A 36 -10.15 -5.31 -8.28
C LEU A 36 -10.05 -4.56 -9.61
N THR A 37 -10.47 -3.31 -9.59
CA THR A 37 -10.24 -2.35 -10.66
C THR A 37 -8.78 -1.91 -10.67
N ARG A 38 -8.31 -1.41 -11.83
CA ARG A 38 -6.97 -0.81 -11.97
C ARG A 38 -6.70 0.26 -10.90
N ARG A 39 -7.73 1.05 -10.57
CA ARG A 39 -7.60 2.13 -9.59
C ARG A 39 -7.44 1.61 -8.17
N GLU A 40 -8.18 0.58 -7.80
CA GLU A 40 -8.04 -0.08 -6.50
C GLU A 40 -6.66 -0.73 -6.35
N ILE A 41 -6.09 -1.30 -7.41
CA ILE A 41 -4.73 -1.84 -7.40
C ILE A 41 -3.70 -0.75 -7.12
N GLN A 42 -3.82 0.42 -7.75
CA GLN A 42 -2.93 1.56 -7.47
C GLN A 42 -3.02 2.02 -6.02
N VAL A 43 -4.24 2.12 -5.48
CA VAL A 43 -4.45 2.48 -4.07
C VAL A 43 -3.84 1.43 -3.14
N LEU A 44 -4.08 0.14 -3.41
CA LEU A 44 -3.56 -0.98 -2.65
C LEU A 44 -2.03 -1.04 -2.62
N ASP A 45 -1.37 -0.76 -3.75
CA ASP A 45 0.08 -0.69 -3.84
C ASP A 45 0.65 0.45 -2.99
N LEU A 46 0.04 1.63 -3.04
CA LEU A 46 0.47 2.76 -2.21
C LEU A 46 0.22 2.51 -0.71
N LEU A 47 -0.88 1.82 -0.35
CA LEU A 47 -1.10 1.36 1.03
C LEU A 47 0.00 0.42 1.50
N ALA A 48 0.42 -0.52 0.64
CA ALA A 48 1.49 -1.47 0.95
C ALA A 48 2.86 -0.79 1.11
N GLN A 49 3.05 0.37 0.48
CA GLN A 49 4.21 1.25 0.67
C GLN A 49 4.13 2.09 1.95
N GLY A 50 3.04 2.00 2.72
CA GLY A 50 2.85 2.76 3.96
C GLY A 50 2.36 4.19 3.77
N CYS A 51 1.87 4.54 2.58
CA CYS A 51 1.36 5.89 2.30
C CYS A 51 0.12 6.21 3.16
N THR A 52 -0.04 7.48 3.54
CA THR A 52 -1.26 8.00 4.17
C THR A 52 -2.33 8.26 3.12
N TYR A 53 -3.61 8.28 3.50
CA TYR A 53 -4.70 8.53 2.55
C TYR A 53 -4.56 9.87 1.83
N ARG A 54 -4.10 10.92 2.53
CA ARG A 54 -3.75 12.20 1.94
C ARG A 54 -2.68 12.07 0.85
N SER A 55 -1.54 11.44 1.17
CA SER A 55 -0.45 11.27 0.20
C SER A 55 -0.84 10.41 -1.01
N ILE A 56 -1.76 9.46 -0.83
CA ILE A 56 -2.35 8.68 -1.91
C ILE A 56 -3.20 9.59 -2.80
N GLY A 57 -4.05 10.42 -2.20
CA GLY A 57 -4.88 11.38 -2.91
C GLY A 57 -4.04 12.32 -3.78
N ASP A 58 -2.96 12.86 -3.20
CA ASP A 58 -2.04 13.76 -3.90
C ASP A 58 -1.37 13.07 -5.11
N ARG A 59 -0.83 11.86 -4.92
CA ARG A 59 -0.15 11.10 -6.00
C ARG A 59 -1.09 10.68 -7.12
N LEU A 60 -2.32 10.39 -6.75
CA LEU A 60 -3.32 9.85 -7.65
C LEU A 60 -4.24 10.94 -8.22
N VAL A 61 -4.08 12.20 -7.80
CA VAL A 61 -4.89 13.35 -8.20
C VAL A 61 -6.38 13.12 -7.93
N ILE A 62 -6.70 12.70 -6.71
CA ILE A 62 -8.08 12.51 -6.19
C ILE A 62 -8.16 12.97 -4.73
N SER A 63 -9.37 13.23 -4.22
CA SER A 63 -9.55 13.62 -2.83
C SER A 63 -9.23 12.47 -1.86
N GLU A 64 -8.85 12.81 -0.62
CA GLU A 64 -8.67 11.83 0.46
C GLU A 64 -9.94 11.00 0.71
N GLU A 65 -11.12 11.60 0.55
CA GLU A 65 -12.41 10.91 0.68
C GLU A 65 -12.64 9.88 -0.42
N THR A 66 -12.24 10.19 -1.66
CA THR A 66 -12.25 9.22 -2.76
C THR A 66 -11.29 8.06 -2.48
N VAL A 67 -10.13 8.34 -1.88
CA VAL A 67 -9.21 7.28 -1.41
C VAL A 67 -9.89 6.39 -0.36
N ARG A 68 -10.58 6.96 0.64
CA ARG A 68 -11.34 6.18 1.64
C ARG A 68 -12.38 5.28 1.00
N THR A 69 -13.08 5.78 -0.02
CA THR A 69 -14.05 5.00 -0.79
C THR A 69 -13.38 3.81 -1.48
N HIS A 70 -12.26 4.02 -2.17
CA HIS A 70 -11.49 2.93 -2.77
C HIS A 70 -10.99 1.92 -1.73
N VAL A 71 -10.50 2.38 -0.58
CA VAL A 71 -10.07 1.50 0.52
C VAL A 71 -11.24 0.65 1.00
N LYS A 72 -12.42 1.23 1.22
CA LYS A 72 -13.62 0.49 1.64
C LYS A 72 -13.99 -0.61 0.65
N SER A 73 -13.97 -0.31 -0.65
CA SER A 73 -14.21 -1.30 -1.70
C SER A 73 -13.17 -2.42 -1.71
N ILE A 74 -11.89 -2.08 -1.54
CA ILE A 74 -10.79 -3.06 -1.43
C ILE A 74 -11.02 -3.99 -0.23
N LEU A 75 -11.31 -3.43 0.96
CA LEU A 75 -11.58 -4.19 2.17
C LEU A 75 -12.74 -5.17 1.96
N HIS A 76 -13.84 -4.69 1.40
CA HIS A 76 -15.02 -5.51 1.09
C HIS A 76 -14.69 -6.64 0.11
N LYS A 77 -13.92 -6.36 -0.96
CA LYS A 77 -13.55 -7.37 -1.97
C LYS A 77 -12.59 -8.44 -1.43
N PHE A 78 -11.75 -8.10 -0.45
CA PHE A 78 -10.89 -9.08 0.23
C PHE A 78 -11.55 -9.74 1.44
N GLY A 79 -12.70 -9.24 1.93
CA GLY A 79 -13.30 -9.70 3.18
C GLY A 79 -12.46 -9.35 4.42
N GLU A 80 -11.64 -8.30 4.33
CA GLU A 80 -10.69 -7.91 5.38
C GLU A 80 -11.21 -6.70 6.17
N PRO A 81 -11.14 -6.70 7.51
CA PRO A 81 -11.71 -5.62 8.33
C PRO A 81 -10.85 -4.36 8.36
N ASN A 82 -9.60 -4.43 7.92
CA ASN A 82 -8.66 -3.32 8.00
C ASN A 82 -7.61 -3.34 6.88
N ARG A 83 -6.95 -2.20 6.70
CA ARG A 83 -5.95 -2.01 5.63
C ARG A 83 -4.78 -2.99 5.69
N ALA A 84 -4.36 -3.39 6.90
CA ALA A 84 -3.23 -4.30 7.06
C ALA A 84 -3.61 -5.71 6.60
N GLY A 85 -4.83 -6.16 6.94
CA GLY A 85 -5.43 -7.40 6.45
C GLY A 85 -5.50 -7.43 4.93
N ALA A 86 -6.03 -6.37 4.30
CA ALA A 86 -6.08 -6.28 2.84
C ALA A 86 -4.70 -6.32 2.17
N VAL A 87 -3.69 -5.64 2.72
CA VAL A 87 -2.31 -5.73 2.20
C VAL A 87 -1.75 -7.15 2.36
N ALA A 88 -2.01 -7.82 3.48
CA ALA A 88 -1.58 -9.20 3.69
C ALA A 88 -2.29 -10.16 2.72
N ALA A 89 -3.60 -10.03 2.52
CA ALA A 89 -4.38 -10.80 1.56
C ALA A 89 -3.86 -10.61 0.13
N ALA A 90 -3.57 -9.36 -0.26
CA ALA A 90 -3.02 -9.04 -1.55
C ALA A 90 -1.61 -9.61 -1.79
N ARG A 91 -0.77 -9.68 -0.75
CA ARG A 91 0.52 -10.40 -0.81
C ARG A 91 0.33 -11.91 -0.95
N ARG A 92 -0.62 -12.52 -0.23
CA ARG A 92 -0.95 -13.95 -0.38
C ARG A 92 -1.47 -14.29 -1.78
N ALA A 93 -2.27 -13.41 -2.38
CA ALA A 93 -2.70 -13.50 -3.77
C ALA A 93 -1.58 -13.19 -4.80
N GLY A 94 -0.42 -12.70 -4.32
CA GLY A 94 0.70 -12.22 -5.10
C GLY A 94 0.35 -11.10 -6.10
N LEU A 95 -0.61 -10.26 -5.70
CA LEU A 95 -0.91 -8.98 -6.35
C LEU A 95 0.12 -7.90 -5.98
N LEU A 96 0.75 -8.08 -4.82
CA LEU A 96 1.84 -7.25 -4.31
C LEU A 96 3.10 -8.10 -4.19
N THR A 97 4.25 -7.49 -4.49
CA THR A 97 5.58 -8.10 -4.32
C THR A 97 6.23 -7.65 -3.01
#